data_AF-B4PT89-F1
#
_entry.id   AF-B4PT89-F1
#
_cell.length_a   1.000
_cell.length_b   1.000
_cell.length_c   1.000
_cell.angle_alpha   90.00
_cell.angle_beta   90.00
_cell.angle_gamma   90.00
#
_symmetry.space_group_name_H-M   'P 1'
#
loop_
_entity.id
_entity.type
_entity.pdbx_description
1 polymer ?
#
loop_
_entity_poly.entity_id
_entity_poly.type
_entity_poly.pdbx_seq_one_letter_code
_entity_poly.pdbx_strand_id
1 'polypeptide(L)'
;MKISTKMIGIIFLARLLKQVDGKGEISDLESLAKTDAKYTALLKEINATFHNRPTHIKKNAEFEKNFQTVLIALNLSMYDIATKIDTYTDFTVYNQIRVELERKIFKKIQVAERLLKLENLLPKCRTFFGDQQSLLVRGFYQSNLMKLELLHDPSPECENVELQQIFIEPTSTTSKPHNYDIDIVKTLVKYHTRPWGNKTYKEFDEKIWILFMAINSEEQKFKKDALATFNKYDEHRAILDKALAIRIGEFTKQIPNEKNPCKVHLIRLKKELGRAMFAAIKKKHDILVESNYVRSCLNNNRKLYKGTYALN
;
A
#
# COMPACT_ATOMS: atom_id res chain seq x y z
N MET A 1 28.23 26.66 -24.05
CA MET A 1 27.09 27.48 -23.58
C MET A 1 25.97 27.43 -24.60
N LYS A 2 24.87 26.76 -24.29
CA LYS A 2 23.63 26.77 -25.07
C LYS A 2 22.51 27.16 -24.12
N ILE A 3 22.13 28.43 -24.14
CA ILE A 3 20.94 28.92 -23.44
C ILE A 3 19.75 28.58 -24.33
N SER A 4 18.91 27.69 -23.81
CA SER A 4 17.78 27.08 -24.48
C SER A 4 16.63 28.07 -24.69
N THR A 5 16.11 28.06 -25.91
CA THR A 5 15.05 28.87 -26.53
C THR A 5 13.66 28.67 -25.93
N LYS A 6 13.52 28.64 -24.60
CA LYS A 6 12.21 28.50 -23.91
C LYS A 6 11.76 29.72 -23.10
N MET A 7 12.49 30.83 -23.14
CA MET A 7 12.21 32.06 -22.38
C MET A 7 11.54 33.19 -23.19
N ILE A 8 10.97 32.88 -24.36
CA ILE A 8 10.26 33.87 -25.21
C ILE A 8 8.75 33.55 -25.35
N GLY A 9 8.32 32.35 -24.92
CA GLY A 9 6.92 31.90 -25.07
C GLY A 9 5.92 32.39 -24.02
N ILE A 10 6.37 32.98 -22.90
CA ILE A 10 5.46 33.37 -21.78
C ILE A 10 5.25 34.89 -21.70
N ILE A 11 6.17 35.70 -22.22
CA ILE A 11 6.04 37.17 -22.22
C ILE A 11 5.07 37.65 -23.33
N PHE A 12 4.86 36.86 -24.38
CA PHE A 12 3.91 37.19 -25.45
C PHE A 12 2.44 36.88 -25.10
N LEU A 13 2.17 35.99 -24.13
CA LEU A 13 0.81 35.72 -23.65
C LEU A 13 0.28 36.84 -22.74
N ALA A 14 1.16 37.57 -22.05
CA ALA A 14 0.76 38.71 -21.21
C ALA A 14 0.49 40.01 -22.00
N ARG A 15 0.89 40.10 -23.28
CA ARG A 15 0.69 41.31 -24.12
C ARG A 15 -0.40 41.18 -25.19
N LEU A 16 -0.98 39.99 -25.39
CA LEU A 16 -2.11 39.75 -26.31
C LEU A 16 -3.49 39.71 -25.61
N LEU A 17 -3.55 39.88 -24.29
CA LEU A 17 -4.80 39.96 -23.51
C LEU A 17 -5.17 41.39 -23.08
N LYS A 18 -4.56 42.41 -23.70
CA LYS A 18 -5.01 43.79 -23.59
C LYS A 18 -6.14 44.02 -24.60
N GLN A 19 -7.36 43.72 -24.16
CA GLN A 19 -8.68 44.10 -24.71
C GLN A 19 -9.61 42.89 -24.80
N VAL A 20 -10.25 42.51 -23.69
CA VAL A 20 -11.70 42.23 -23.59
C VAL A 20 -12.06 42.32 -22.10
N ASP A 21 -12.95 43.26 -21.76
CA ASP A 21 -13.71 43.41 -20.51
C ASP A 21 -12.98 43.26 -19.16
N GLY A 22 -12.90 44.35 -18.40
CA GLY A 22 -12.40 44.44 -17.01
C GLY A 22 -13.12 43.60 -15.95
N LYS A 23 -13.83 42.53 -16.35
CA LYS A 23 -14.33 41.46 -15.48
C LYS A 23 -13.32 40.30 -15.32
N GLY A 24 -12.36 40.13 -16.24
CA GLY A 24 -11.35 39.07 -16.16
C GLY A 24 -10.29 39.27 -15.06
N GLU A 25 -9.71 40.47 -14.96
CA GLU A 25 -8.64 40.76 -13.97
C GLU A 25 -9.10 40.63 -12.50
N ILE A 26 -10.37 40.96 -12.22
CA ILE A 26 -10.93 40.85 -10.86
C ILE A 26 -11.09 39.37 -10.45
N SER A 27 -11.53 38.52 -11.38
CA SER A 27 -11.69 37.07 -11.15
C SER A 27 -10.34 36.37 -10.91
N ASP A 28 -9.30 36.78 -11.65
CA ASP A 28 -7.96 36.20 -11.50
C ASP A 28 -7.30 36.64 -10.19
N LEU A 29 -7.48 37.90 -9.79
CA LEU A 29 -6.98 38.42 -8.52
C LEU A 29 -7.69 37.76 -7.31
N GLU A 30 -9.01 37.54 -7.40
CA GLU A 30 -9.77 36.82 -6.38
C GLU A 30 -9.35 35.35 -6.26
N SER A 31 -9.14 34.69 -7.40
CA SER A 31 -8.61 33.32 -7.46
C SER A 31 -7.20 33.22 -6.85
N LEU A 32 -6.33 34.20 -7.14
CA LEU A 32 -4.99 34.30 -6.57
C LEU A 32 -5.05 34.50 -5.05
N ALA A 33 -5.86 35.43 -4.57
CA ALA A 33 -6.04 35.70 -3.14
C ALA A 33 -6.60 34.48 -2.39
N LYS A 34 -7.55 33.76 -2.97
CA LYS A 34 -8.10 32.52 -2.39
C LYS A 34 -7.03 31.42 -2.31
N THR A 35 -6.22 31.28 -3.36
CA THR A 35 -5.13 30.30 -3.38
C THR A 35 -4.06 30.67 -2.34
N ASP A 36 -3.70 31.94 -2.25
CA ASP A 36 -2.80 32.47 -1.24
C ASP A 36 -3.28 32.21 0.19
N ALA A 37 -4.56 32.51 0.47
CA ALA A 37 -5.16 32.26 1.77
C ALA A 37 -5.08 30.78 2.16
N LYS A 38 -5.36 29.87 1.21
CA LYS A 38 -5.25 28.42 1.41
C LYS A 38 -3.83 28.01 1.79
N TYR A 39 -2.82 28.36 0.99
CA TYR A 39 -1.45 27.91 1.24
C TYR A 39 -0.83 28.61 2.46
N THR A 40 -1.19 29.87 2.72
CA THR A 40 -0.82 30.55 3.95
C THR A 40 -1.40 29.85 5.18
N ALA A 41 -2.65 29.38 5.13
CA ALA A 41 -3.25 28.60 6.21
C ALA A 41 -2.50 27.28 6.46
N LEU A 42 -2.17 26.54 5.39
CA LEU A 42 -1.40 25.29 5.48
C LEU A 42 0.01 25.51 6.07
N LEU A 43 0.70 26.58 5.68
CA LEU A 43 2.00 26.94 6.26
C LEU A 43 1.87 27.35 7.73
N LYS A 44 0.75 28.00 8.12
CA LYS A 44 0.47 28.32 9.53
C LYS A 44 0.24 27.06 10.36
N GLU A 45 -0.44 26.04 9.83
CA GLU A 45 -0.60 24.74 10.50
C GLU A 45 0.76 24.05 10.75
N ILE A 46 1.66 24.09 9.77
CA ILE A 46 3.03 23.59 9.94
C ILE A 46 3.74 24.37 11.06
N ASN A 47 3.69 25.70 11.03
CA ASN A 47 4.31 26.53 12.08
C ASN A 47 3.72 26.20 13.47
N ALA A 48 2.39 26.12 13.60
CA ALA A 48 1.74 25.77 14.86
C ALA A 48 2.18 24.39 15.38
N THR A 49 2.33 23.41 14.49
CA THR A 49 2.75 22.04 14.83
C THR A 49 4.19 22.00 15.35
N PHE A 50 5.09 22.80 14.78
CA PHE A 50 6.54 22.71 15.05
C PHE A 50 7.14 23.93 15.78
N HIS A 51 6.30 24.87 16.21
CA HIS A 51 6.72 26.01 17.02
C HIS A 51 7.48 25.54 18.27
N ASN A 52 6.90 24.55 18.96
CA ASN A 52 7.49 23.87 20.12
C ASN A 52 8.00 22.47 19.74
N ARG A 53 8.82 22.38 18.69
CA ARG A 53 9.32 21.11 18.17
C ARG A 53 10.07 20.26 19.22
N PRO A 54 9.91 18.92 19.21
CA PRO A 54 10.62 17.99 20.09
C PRO A 54 12.15 18.16 20.06
N THR A 55 12.81 17.87 21.19
CA THR A 55 14.26 18.06 21.39
C THR A 55 15.12 17.37 20.33
N HIS A 56 14.72 16.19 19.85
CA HIS A 56 15.47 15.45 18.84
C HIS A 56 15.39 16.08 17.44
N ILE A 57 14.29 16.76 17.14
CA ILE A 57 14.08 17.49 15.90
C ILE A 57 14.80 18.84 15.96
N LYS A 58 14.78 19.51 17.12
CA LYS A 58 15.43 20.82 17.33
C LYS A 58 16.94 20.84 17.04
N LYS A 59 17.61 19.71 17.21
CA LYS A 59 19.05 19.56 16.97
C LYS A 59 19.39 19.09 15.55
N ASN A 60 18.38 18.89 14.69
CA ASN A 60 18.56 18.44 13.32
C ASN A 60 18.69 19.65 12.37
N ALA A 61 19.88 19.85 11.81
CA ALA A 61 20.16 21.00 10.94
C ALA A 61 19.35 20.99 9.64
N GLU A 62 19.07 19.82 9.07
CA GLU A 62 18.24 19.70 7.87
C GLU A 62 16.78 20.09 8.18
N PHE A 63 16.26 19.66 9.33
CA PHE A 63 14.93 20.08 9.78
C PHE A 63 14.86 21.59 9.93
N GLU A 64 15.84 22.19 10.62
CA GLU A 64 15.84 23.63 10.88
C GLU A 64 15.87 24.42 9.57
N LYS A 65 16.68 23.99 8.59
CA LYS A 65 16.72 24.62 7.26
C LYS A 65 15.36 24.56 6.55
N ASN A 66 14.71 23.39 6.53
CA ASN A 66 13.40 23.23 5.89
C ASN A 66 12.32 24.04 6.63
N PHE A 67 12.32 24.02 7.96
CA PHE A 67 11.35 24.78 8.76
C PHE A 67 11.56 26.28 8.65
N GLN A 68 12.79 26.76 8.57
CA GLN A 68 13.08 28.18 8.34
C GLN A 68 12.52 28.65 6.99
N THR A 69 12.53 27.79 5.96
CA THR A 69 11.93 28.11 4.65
C THR A 69 10.41 28.31 4.78
N VAL A 70 9.73 27.49 5.61
CA VAL A 70 8.31 27.69 5.96
C VAL A 70 8.08 29.04 6.62
N LEU A 71 8.93 29.43 7.58
CA LEU A 71 8.81 30.72 8.27
C LEU A 71 9.02 31.91 7.33
N ILE A 72 9.93 31.80 6.36
CA ILE A 72 10.13 32.83 5.33
C ILE A 72 8.90 32.90 4.41
N ALA A 73 8.39 31.75 3.95
CA ALA A 73 7.24 31.69 3.04
C ALA A 73 5.96 32.28 3.64
N LEU A 74 5.79 32.22 4.97
CA LEU A 74 4.66 32.86 5.66
C LEU A 74 4.62 34.38 5.53
N ASN A 75 5.77 35.03 5.30
CA ASN A 75 5.87 36.48 5.15
C ASN A 75 5.80 36.94 3.68
N LEU A 76 5.69 36.01 2.74
CA LEU A 76 5.60 36.32 1.32
C LEU A 76 4.22 36.86 0.95
N SER A 77 4.18 37.66 -0.13
CA SER A 77 2.95 38.22 -0.64
C SER A 77 2.14 37.19 -1.45
N MET A 78 0.91 37.53 -1.82
CA MET A 78 0.11 36.70 -2.73
C MET A 78 0.71 36.57 -4.14
N TYR A 79 1.60 37.49 -4.54
CA TYR A 79 2.26 37.43 -5.85
C TYR A 79 3.37 36.36 -5.89
N ASP A 80 3.83 35.89 -4.71
CA ASP A 80 4.84 34.85 -4.55
C ASP A 80 4.18 33.48 -4.29
N ILE A 81 2.95 33.28 -4.77
CA ILE A 81 2.16 32.08 -4.48
C ILE A 81 2.86 30.79 -4.89
N ALA A 82 3.62 30.81 -5.99
CA ALA A 82 4.40 29.66 -6.44
C ALA A 82 5.38 29.21 -5.35
N THR A 83 6.11 30.15 -4.74
CA THR A 83 7.05 29.86 -3.66
C THR A 83 6.36 29.33 -2.41
N LYS A 84 5.15 29.81 -2.08
CA LYS A 84 4.34 29.26 -0.96
C LYS A 84 3.91 27.81 -1.23
N ILE A 85 3.48 27.51 -2.46
CA ILE A 85 3.09 26.17 -2.89
C ILE A 85 4.28 25.21 -2.81
N ASP A 86 5.43 25.61 -3.37
CA ASP A 86 6.64 24.82 -3.39
C ASP A 86 7.14 24.56 -1.97
N THR A 87 7.20 25.60 -1.13
CA THR A 87 7.62 25.48 0.27
C THR A 87 6.73 24.50 1.07
N TYR A 88 5.42 24.59 0.91
CA TYR A 88 4.49 23.67 1.57
C TYR A 88 4.71 22.22 1.11
N THR A 89 4.84 22.04 -0.20
CA THR A 89 5.00 20.71 -0.83
C THR A 89 6.32 20.08 -0.39
N ASP A 90 7.43 20.82 -0.51
CA ASP A 90 8.77 20.39 -0.16
C ASP A 90 8.87 20.02 1.31
N PHE A 91 8.35 20.88 2.21
CA PHE A 91 8.36 20.58 3.64
C PHE A 91 7.53 19.33 3.97
N THR A 92 6.35 19.18 3.35
CA THR A 92 5.46 18.04 3.58
C THR A 92 6.12 16.74 3.14
N VAL A 93 6.72 16.71 1.95
CA VAL A 93 7.46 15.54 1.43
C VAL A 93 8.67 15.22 2.30
N TYR A 94 9.48 16.24 2.61
CA TYR A 94 10.62 16.11 3.52
C TYR A 94 10.22 15.50 4.86
N ASN A 95 9.17 16.03 5.49
CA ASN A 95 8.73 15.60 6.81
C ASN A 95 8.12 14.20 6.79
N GLN A 96 7.41 13.82 5.72
CA GLN A 96 6.92 12.46 5.54
C GLN A 96 8.09 11.46 5.49
N ILE A 97 9.10 11.72 4.66
CA ILE A 97 10.29 10.88 4.56
C ILE A 97 11.00 10.78 5.91
N ARG A 98 11.18 11.91 6.60
CA ARG A 98 11.80 11.97 7.94
C ARG A 98 11.11 11.02 8.92
N VAL A 99 9.79 11.14 9.04
CA VAL A 99 8.99 10.32 9.96
C VAL A 99 9.05 8.83 9.57
N GLU A 100 9.02 8.49 8.29
CA GLU A 100 9.14 7.10 7.83
C GLU A 100 10.50 6.49 8.18
N LEU A 101 11.58 7.24 7.99
CA LEU A 101 12.94 6.80 8.35
C LEU A 101 13.10 6.66 9.87
N GLU A 102 12.61 7.61 10.65
CA GLU A 102 12.61 7.55 12.12
C GLU A 102 11.83 6.34 12.64
N ARG A 103 10.69 6.00 12.02
CA ARG A 103 9.94 4.77 12.34
C ARG A 103 10.74 3.51 12.06
N LYS A 104 11.48 3.44 10.94
CA LYS A 104 12.35 2.29 10.63
C LYS A 104 13.52 2.19 11.61
N ILE A 105 14.14 3.31 11.97
CA ILE A 105 15.21 3.39 12.97
C ILE A 105 14.70 2.87 14.32
N PHE A 106 13.54 3.34 14.76
CA PHE A 106 12.92 2.90 16.01
C PHE A 106 12.67 1.37 16.02
N LYS A 107 12.16 0.81 14.91
CA LYS A 107 11.99 -0.65 14.77
C LYS A 107 13.31 -1.41 14.90
N LYS A 108 14.38 -0.95 14.23
CA LYS A 108 15.71 -1.59 14.36
C LYS A 108 16.25 -1.52 15.79
N ILE A 109 16.06 -0.40 16.50
CA ILE A 109 16.44 -0.27 17.91
C ILE A 109 15.72 -1.31 18.77
N GLN A 110 14.41 -1.47 18.60
CA GLN A 110 13.63 -2.46 19.36
C GLN A 110 14.07 -3.90 19.09
N VAL A 111 14.53 -4.20 17.87
CA VAL A 111 15.08 -5.53 17.54
C VAL A 111 16.42 -5.72 18.24
N ALA A 112 17.34 -4.74 18.14
CA ALA A 112 18.63 -4.77 18.83
C ALA A 112 18.45 -4.94 20.35
N GLU A 113 17.54 -4.20 20.97
CA GLU A 113 17.22 -4.32 22.40
C GLU A 113 16.73 -5.71 22.80
N ARG A 114 15.90 -6.34 21.96
CA ARG A 114 15.41 -7.71 22.21
C ARG A 114 16.54 -8.72 22.10
N LEU A 115 17.39 -8.59 21.08
CA LEU A 115 18.52 -9.52 20.86
C LEU A 115 19.56 -9.39 21.97
N LEU A 116 19.87 -8.17 22.42
CA LEU A 116 20.81 -7.92 23.53
C LEU A 116 20.39 -8.56 24.86
N LYS A 117 19.09 -8.83 25.06
CA LYS A 117 18.56 -9.52 26.25
C LYS A 117 18.75 -11.04 26.22
N LEU A 118 19.12 -11.63 25.08
CA LEU A 118 19.37 -13.06 24.98
C LEU A 118 20.65 -13.42 25.74
N GLU A 119 20.57 -14.36 26.68
CA GLU A 119 21.72 -14.80 27.49
C GLU A 119 22.79 -15.49 26.63
N ASN A 120 22.36 -16.22 25.62
CA ASN A 120 23.16 -17.00 24.67
C ASN A 120 23.59 -16.23 23.40
N LEU A 121 23.44 -14.90 23.37
CA LEU A 121 23.92 -14.10 22.25
C LEU A 121 25.46 -14.13 22.17
N LEU A 122 25.99 -14.50 21.00
CA LEU A 122 27.42 -14.51 20.74
C LEU A 122 28.06 -13.14 21.08
N PRO A 123 29.22 -13.09 21.76
CA PRO A 123 29.86 -11.83 22.16
C PRO A 123 30.04 -10.84 21.01
N LYS A 124 30.46 -11.31 19.82
CA LYS A 124 30.58 -10.47 18.61
C LYS A 124 29.27 -9.81 18.20
N CYS A 125 28.15 -10.52 18.34
CA CYS A 125 26.83 -9.98 18.02
C CYS A 125 26.29 -9.08 19.12
N ARG A 126 26.65 -9.32 20.39
CA ARG A 126 26.34 -8.40 21.49
C ARG A 126 27.01 -7.04 21.28
N THR A 127 28.29 -7.03 20.90
CA THR A 127 29.00 -5.80 20.53
C THR A 127 28.35 -5.14 19.32
N PHE A 128 28.12 -5.90 18.25
CA PHE A 128 27.46 -5.38 17.04
C PHE A 128 26.11 -4.71 17.33
N PHE A 129 25.20 -5.38 18.05
CA PHE A 129 23.88 -4.82 18.35
C PHE A 129 23.95 -3.64 19.33
N GLY A 130 24.91 -3.62 20.26
CA GLY A 130 25.15 -2.47 21.14
C GLY A 130 25.64 -1.24 20.37
N ASP A 131 26.57 -1.43 19.44
CA ASP A 131 27.09 -0.37 18.57
C ASP A 131 26.00 0.11 17.60
N GLN A 132 25.26 -0.81 17.00
CA GLN A 132 24.15 -0.52 16.11
C GLN A 132 23.04 0.27 16.83
N GLN A 133 22.67 -0.12 18.06
CA GLN A 133 21.72 0.63 18.88
C GLN A 133 22.19 2.07 19.11
N SER A 134 23.47 2.24 19.50
CA SER A 134 24.07 3.56 19.74
C SER A 134 24.11 4.43 18.47
N LEU A 135 24.38 3.83 17.30
CA LEU A 135 24.35 4.51 16.01
C LEU A 135 22.93 4.92 15.61
N LEU A 136 21.96 4.02 15.76
CA LEU A 136 20.55 4.26 15.43
C LEU A 136 19.93 5.35 16.31
N VAL A 137 20.22 5.37 17.62
CA VAL A 137 19.76 6.44 18.53
C VAL A 137 20.32 7.80 18.10
N ARG A 138 21.59 7.86 17.68
CA ARG A 138 22.17 9.10 17.11
C ARG A 138 21.55 9.48 15.77
N GLY A 139 21.08 8.50 14.99
CA GLY A 139 20.44 8.68 13.70
C GLY A 139 19.20 9.60 13.72
N PHE A 140 18.45 9.66 14.83
CA PHE A 140 17.31 10.59 14.96
C PHE A 140 17.69 12.06 14.74
N TYR A 141 18.92 12.44 15.08
CA TYR A 141 19.43 13.80 14.97
C TYR A 141 20.04 14.12 13.59
N GLN A 142 20.16 13.13 12.71
CA GLN A 142 20.86 13.24 11.42
C GLN A 142 19.92 13.60 10.26
N SER A 143 20.48 13.95 9.10
CA SER A 143 19.68 14.20 7.88
C SER A 143 18.97 12.93 7.38
N ASN A 144 17.95 13.08 6.55
CA ASN A 144 17.22 11.97 5.92
C ASN A 144 18.16 11.07 5.10
N LEU A 145 19.15 11.65 4.41
CA LEU A 145 20.17 10.87 3.70
C LEU A 145 20.98 10.00 4.66
N MET A 146 21.49 10.58 5.75
CA MET A 146 22.26 9.84 6.75
C MET A 146 21.42 8.78 7.47
N LYS A 147 20.14 9.09 7.76
CA LYS A 147 19.18 8.10 8.28
C LYS A 147 18.99 6.93 7.31
N LEU A 148 18.93 7.20 6.01
CA LEU A 148 18.82 6.19 4.98
C LEU A 148 20.08 5.31 4.95
N GLU A 149 21.27 5.91 4.93
CA GLU A 149 22.56 5.19 4.99
C GLU A 149 22.65 4.28 6.21
N LEU A 150 22.31 4.78 7.41
CA LEU A 150 22.24 4.00 8.65
C LEU A 150 21.28 2.80 8.57
N LEU A 151 20.18 2.93 7.82
CA LEU A 151 19.21 1.86 7.64
C LEU A 151 19.64 0.83 6.60
N HIS A 152 20.46 1.24 5.64
CA HIS A 152 20.96 0.41 4.55
C HIS A 152 22.29 -0.30 4.84
N ASP A 153 22.90 -0.07 6.01
CA ASP A 153 24.09 -0.77 6.44
C ASP A 153 23.80 -2.28 6.66
N PRO A 154 24.33 -3.17 5.81
CA PRO A 154 24.07 -4.61 5.90
C PRO A 154 24.93 -5.21 7.00
N SER A 155 24.32 -5.86 8.01
CA SER A 155 25.08 -6.67 8.96
C SER A 155 25.42 -8.01 8.32
N PRO A 156 26.69 -8.36 8.08
CA PRO A 156 27.00 -9.57 7.31
C PRO A 156 26.81 -10.87 8.09
N GLU A 157 26.71 -10.84 9.43
CA GLU A 157 26.83 -12.06 10.24
C GLU A 157 25.83 -12.19 11.41
N CYS A 158 25.29 -11.08 11.95
CA CYS A 158 24.47 -11.13 13.17
C CYS A 158 22.95 -10.99 12.91
N GLU A 159 22.52 -10.60 11.71
CA GLU A 159 21.10 -10.57 11.32
C GLU A 159 20.48 -11.98 11.18
N ASN A 160 21.30 -13.02 11.02
CA ASN A 160 20.87 -14.42 10.91
C ASN A 160 20.70 -15.15 12.25
N VAL A 161 20.88 -14.47 13.40
CA VAL A 161 20.78 -15.08 14.74
C VAL A 161 19.34 -15.56 15.05
N GLU A 162 18.32 -15.06 14.33
CA GLU A 162 16.96 -15.60 14.41
C GLU A 162 16.80 -17.04 13.84
N LEU A 163 17.82 -17.61 13.18
CA LEU A 163 17.71 -18.89 12.47
C LEU A 163 18.42 -20.10 13.10
N GLN A 164 19.16 -19.97 14.20
CA GLN A 164 20.00 -21.09 14.68
C GLN A 164 19.86 -21.53 16.14
N GLN A 165 18.89 -21.07 16.93
CA GLN A 165 18.66 -21.65 18.26
C GLN A 165 17.18 -21.89 18.58
N ILE A 166 16.61 -22.94 17.98
CA ILE A 166 15.49 -23.69 18.56
C ILE A 166 15.74 -25.19 18.36
N PHE A 167 16.80 -25.71 18.99
CA PHE A 167 16.88 -27.11 19.39
C PHE A 167 17.24 -27.14 20.88
N ILE A 168 16.25 -26.81 21.70
CA ILE A 168 16.17 -27.31 23.07
C ILE A 168 14.79 -27.94 23.15
N GLU A 169 14.75 -29.25 23.34
CA GLU A 169 13.53 -30.00 23.60
C GLU A 169 12.86 -29.44 24.86
N PRO A 170 11.58 -29.01 24.80
CA PRO A 170 10.89 -28.57 25.99
C PRO A 170 10.12 -29.72 26.62
N THR A 171 10.66 -30.27 27.71
CA THR A 171 9.85 -30.80 28.80
C THR A 171 9.21 -29.62 29.53
N SER A 172 7.94 -29.36 29.28
CA SER A 172 6.91 -29.01 30.28
C SER A 172 5.74 -28.25 29.66
N THR A 173 4.56 -28.75 29.99
CA THR A 173 3.22 -28.28 29.66
C THR A 173 2.87 -27.00 30.40
N THR A 174 2.86 -25.85 29.72
CA THR A 174 1.92 -24.74 29.94
C THR A 174 1.83 -23.92 28.64
N SER A 175 0.62 -23.71 28.14
CA SER A 175 0.37 -23.13 26.81
C SER A 175 0.87 -21.68 26.72
N LYS A 176 1.98 -21.47 26.00
CA LYS A 176 2.46 -20.12 25.64
C LYS A 176 1.38 -19.37 24.84
N PRO A 177 1.20 -18.06 25.07
CA PRO A 177 0.29 -17.23 24.27
C PRO A 177 0.71 -17.29 22.79
N HIS A 178 -0.24 -17.64 21.94
CA HIS A 178 -0.03 -17.80 20.50
C HIS A 178 0.34 -16.45 19.86
N ASN A 179 1.44 -16.42 19.11
CA ASN A 179 1.98 -15.21 18.52
C ASN A 179 1.40 -14.99 17.10
N TYR A 180 0.32 -14.21 17.03
CA TYR A 180 -0.37 -13.90 15.77
C TYR A 180 0.45 -13.03 14.81
N ASP A 181 1.50 -12.34 15.26
CA ASP A 181 2.33 -11.50 14.40
C ASP A 181 3.09 -12.33 13.37
N ILE A 182 3.62 -13.48 13.79
CA ILE A 182 4.35 -14.40 12.90
C ILE A 182 3.42 -14.90 11.80
N ASP A 183 2.19 -15.25 12.14
CA ASP A 183 1.24 -15.83 11.19
C ASP A 183 0.67 -14.78 10.23
N ILE A 184 0.49 -13.53 10.69
CA ILE A 184 0.15 -12.41 9.81
C ILE A 184 1.30 -12.11 8.84
N VAL A 185 2.56 -12.07 9.31
CA VAL A 185 3.73 -11.85 8.44
C VAL A 185 3.83 -12.94 7.36
N LYS A 186 3.73 -14.22 7.75
CA LYS A 186 3.73 -15.34 6.79
C LYS A 186 2.65 -15.17 5.73
N THR A 187 1.46 -14.74 6.13
CA THR A 187 0.34 -14.51 5.22
C THR A 187 0.61 -13.34 4.27
N LEU A 188 1.17 -12.24 4.74
CA LEU A 188 1.54 -11.09 3.91
C LEU A 188 2.66 -11.44 2.91
N VAL A 189 3.66 -12.23 3.33
CA VAL A 189 4.75 -12.71 2.45
C VAL A 189 4.22 -13.64 1.37
N LYS A 190 3.32 -14.57 1.71
CA LYS A 190 2.62 -15.43 0.73
C LYS A 190 1.98 -14.61 -0.39
N TYR A 191 1.49 -13.41 -0.07
CA TYR A 191 0.80 -12.51 -0.99
C TYR A 191 1.59 -11.27 -1.40
N HIS A 192 2.93 -11.32 -1.31
CA HIS A 192 3.79 -10.27 -1.88
C HIS A 192 3.52 -10.06 -3.38
N THR A 193 3.16 -11.13 -4.07
CA THR A 193 2.55 -11.13 -5.40
C THR A 193 1.09 -11.54 -5.32
N ARG A 194 0.20 -10.81 -6.01
CA ARG A 194 -1.21 -11.21 -6.11
C ARG A 194 -1.33 -12.55 -6.85
N PRO A 195 -2.32 -13.38 -6.50
CA PRO A 195 -2.58 -14.65 -7.20
C PRO A 195 -2.84 -14.50 -8.71
N TRP A 196 -3.16 -13.28 -9.17
CA TRP A 196 -3.50 -13.00 -10.56
C TRP A 196 -2.63 -11.91 -11.21
N GLY A 197 -1.42 -11.69 -10.68
CA GLY A 197 -0.48 -10.70 -11.19
C GLY A 197 -0.94 -9.26 -10.99
N ASN A 198 -0.93 -8.44 -12.05
CA ASN A 198 -1.14 -6.99 -11.95
C ASN A 198 -2.62 -6.56 -11.87
N LYS A 199 -3.57 -7.51 -11.88
CA LYS A 199 -4.99 -7.19 -11.82
C LYS A 199 -5.41 -6.83 -10.40
N THR A 200 -6.12 -5.71 -10.26
CA THR A 200 -6.68 -5.25 -8.99
C THR A 200 -7.94 -6.01 -8.62
N TYR A 201 -8.11 -6.30 -7.33
CA TYR A 201 -9.33 -6.90 -6.82
C TYR A 201 -9.61 -6.31 -5.46
N LYS A 202 -10.51 -5.33 -5.48
CA LYS A 202 -10.80 -4.44 -4.36
C LYS A 202 -11.05 -5.19 -3.04
N GLU A 203 -11.88 -6.25 -3.06
CA GLU A 203 -12.16 -7.02 -1.84
C GLU A 203 -10.90 -7.73 -1.30
N PHE A 204 -10.06 -8.30 -2.17
CA PHE A 204 -8.80 -8.93 -1.74
C PHE A 204 -7.82 -7.89 -1.19
N ASP A 205 -7.66 -6.77 -1.89
CA ASP A 205 -6.78 -5.67 -1.47
C ASP A 205 -7.24 -5.10 -0.10
N GLU A 206 -8.56 -4.98 0.13
CA GLU A 206 -9.14 -4.60 1.43
C GLU A 206 -8.84 -5.62 2.54
N LYS A 207 -8.91 -6.94 2.25
CA LYS A 207 -8.60 -7.99 3.23
C LYS A 207 -7.11 -8.04 3.58
N ILE A 208 -6.23 -7.82 2.59
CA ILE A 208 -4.78 -7.65 2.80
C ILE A 208 -4.50 -6.39 3.63
N TRP A 209 -5.20 -5.29 3.34
CA TRP A 209 -5.07 -4.06 4.12
C TRP A 209 -5.46 -4.26 5.59
N ILE A 210 -6.54 -4.99 5.88
CA ILE A 210 -6.94 -5.31 7.26
C ILE A 210 -5.86 -6.11 8.00
N LEU A 211 -5.23 -7.10 7.36
CA LEU A 211 -4.08 -7.82 7.93
C LEU A 211 -2.89 -6.88 8.19
N PHE A 212 -2.63 -5.98 7.24
CA PHE A 212 -1.58 -4.96 7.36
C PHE A 212 -1.86 -3.93 8.47
N MET A 213 -3.12 -3.62 8.76
CA MET A 213 -3.49 -2.81 9.91
C MET A 213 -3.36 -3.62 11.22
N ALA A 214 -3.74 -4.91 11.19
CA ALA A 214 -3.72 -5.79 12.36
C ALA A 214 -2.31 -6.05 12.90
N ILE A 215 -1.30 -6.25 12.03
CA ILE A 215 0.09 -6.44 12.46
C ILE A 215 0.66 -5.24 13.24
N ASN A 216 0.14 -4.03 12.98
CA ASN A 216 0.57 -2.81 13.65
C ASN A 216 -0.29 -2.48 14.89
N SER A 217 -1.31 -3.28 15.20
CA SER A 217 -2.12 -3.12 16.40
C SER A 217 -1.42 -3.72 17.62
N GLU A 218 -1.66 -3.18 18.81
CA GLU A 218 -1.23 -3.80 20.07
C GLU A 218 -2.27 -4.82 20.58
N GLU A 219 -3.49 -4.80 20.02
CA GLU A 219 -4.60 -5.63 20.44
C GLU A 219 -4.50 -7.05 19.84
N GLN A 220 -4.11 -8.03 20.67
CA GLN A 220 -3.99 -9.43 20.27
C GLN A 220 -5.32 -10.04 19.77
N LYS A 221 -6.44 -9.57 20.31
CA LYS A 221 -7.78 -9.97 19.86
C LYS A 221 -8.04 -9.52 18.42
N PHE A 222 -7.72 -8.27 18.09
CA PHE A 222 -7.84 -7.76 16.73
C PHE A 222 -6.94 -8.53 15.74
N LYS A 223 -5.71 -8.87 16.14
CA LYS A 223 -4.80 -9.72 15.33
C LYS A 223 -5.39 -11.09 15.04
N LYS A 224 -5.87 -11.76 16.08
CA LYS A 224 -6.53 -13.07 15.99
C LYS A 224 -7.73 -13.00 15.04
N ASP A 225 -8.61 -12.02 15.24
CA ASP A 225 -9.85 -11.90 14.48
C ASP A 225 -9.58 -11.53 13.02
N ALA A 226 -8.61 -10.64 12.75
CA ALA A 226 -8.18 -10.29 11.41
C ALA A 226 -7.59 -11.49 10.67
N LEU A 227 -6.71 -12.26 11.32
CA LEU A 227 -6.10 -13.47 10.75
C LEU A 227 -7.14 -14.55 10.47
N ALA A 228 -8.02 -14.83 11.43
CA ALA A 228 -9.10 -15.81 11.25
C ALA A 228 -10.05 -15.41 10.12
N THR A 229 -10.43 -14.12 10.07
CA THR A 229 -11.28 -13.57 9.01
C THR A 229 -10.63 -13.69 7.64
N PHE A 230 -9.33 -13.38 7.54
CA PHE A 230 -8.59 -13.50 6.30
C PHE A 230 -8.46 -14.95 5.85
N ASN A 231 -8.09 -15.87 6.75
CA ASN A 231 -7.92 -17.28 6.41
C ASN A 231 -9.21 -17.89 5.86
N LYS A 232 -10.35 -17.60 6.50
CA LYS A 232 -11.67 -18.02 6.01
C LYS A 232 -11.99 -17.43 4.63
N TYR A 233 -11.71 -16.14 4.45
CA TYR A 233 -11.86 -15.48 3.15
C TYR A 233 -10.99 -16.13 2.07
N ASP A 234 -9.71 -16.40 2.36
CA ASP A 234 -8.74 -16.96 1.42
C ASP A 234 -9.11 -18.39 0.99
N GLU A 235 -9.58 -19.20 1.94
CA GLU A 235 -10.10 -20.54 1.67
C GLU A 235 -11.29 -20.49 0.70
N HIS A 236 -12.31 -19.67 1.03
CA HIS A 236 -13.49 -19.52 0.19
C HIS A 236 -13.14 -18.99 -1.20
N ARG A 237 -12.26 -17.98 -1.27
CA ARG A 237 -11.76 -17.41 -2.53
C ARG A 237 -11.05 -18.48 -3.37
N ALA A 238 -10.15 -19.26 -2.77
CA ALA A 238 -9.40 -20.29 -3.49
C ALA A 238 -10.31 -21.38 -4.07
N ILE A 239 -11.32 -21.82 -3.32
CA ILE A 239 -12.33 -22.79 -3.79
C ILE A 239 -13.09 -22.22 -4.99
N LEU A 240 -13.59 -21.00 -4.89
CA LEU A 240 -14.38 -20.36 -5.94
C LEU A 240 -13.54 -20.05 -7.19
N ASP A 241 -12.30 -19.60 -7.03
CA ASP A 241 -11.37 -19.35 -8.13
C ASP A 241 -11.07 -20.63 -8.90
N LYS A 242 -10.83 -21.74 -8.18
CA LYS A 242 -10.62 -23.05 -8.79
C LYS A 242 -11.86 -23.51 -9.55
N ALA A 243 -13.06 -23.37 -8.97
CA ALA A 243 -14.32 -23.73 -9.63
C ALA A 243 -14.57 -22.90 -10.89
N LEU A 244 -14.36 -21.58 -10.82
CA LEU A 244 -14.46 -20.67 -11.98
C LEU A 244 -13.47 -21.06 -13.08
N ALA A 245 -12.20 -21.33 -12.74
CA ALA A 245 -11.18 -21.70 -13.70
C ALA A 245 -11.52 -23.01 -14.43
N ILE A 246 -11.98 -24.04 -13.68
CA ILE A 246 -12.45 -25.31 -14.26
C ILE A 246 -13.59 -25.05 -15.24
N ARG A 247 -14.61 -24.26 -14.82
CA ARG A 247 -15.79 -23.98 -15.63
C ARG A 247 -15.46 -23.20 -16.92
N ILE A 248 -14.60 -22.20 -16.82
CA ILE A 248 -14.07 -21.46 -17.97
C ILE A 248 -13.33 -22.41 -18.91
N GLY A 249 -12.54 -23.34 -18.37
CA GLY A 249 -11.85 -24.38 -19.13
C GLY A 249 -12.81 -25.28 -19.90
N GLU A 250 -13.88 -25.78 -19.25
CA GLU A 250 -14.93 -26.59 -19.89
C GLU A 250 -15.57 -25.84 -21.06
N PHE A 251 -16.01 -24.59 -20.86
CA PHE A 251 -16.61 -23.80 -21.93
C PHE A 251 -15.64 -23.49 -23.06
N THR A 252 -14.37 -23.25 -22.74
CA THR A 252 -13.32 -23.03 -23.75
C THR A 252 -13.16 -24.24 -24.67
N LYS A 253 -13.28 -25.46 -24.13
CA LYS A 253 -13.25 -26.70 -24.93
C LYS A 253 -14.54 -26.95 -25.72
N GLN A 254 -15.70 -26.55 -25.18
CA GLN A 254 -17.00 -26.79 -25.81
C GLN A 254 -17.31 -25.82 -26.97
N ILE A 255 -16.98 -24.53 -26.84
CA ILE A 255 -17.34 -23.47 -27.79
C ILE A 255 -16.91 -23.76 -29.26
N PRO A 256 -15.70 -24.29 -29.55
CA PRO A 256 -15.29 -24.57 -30.93
C PRO A 256 -16.19 -25.58 -31.65
N ASN A 257 -16.76 -26.54 -30.90
CA ASN A 257 -17.53 -27.66 -31.44
C ASN A 257 -19.05 -27.40 -31.45
N GLU A 258 -19.51 -26.27 -30.91
CA GLU A 258 -20.93 -25.93 -30.83
C GLU A 258 -21.36 -25.14 -32.08
N LYS A 259 -22.36 -25.65 -32.82
CA LYS A 259 -22.83 -25.08 -34.10
C LYS A 259 -24.17 -24.31 -34.00
N ASN A 260 -24.82 -24.33 -32.83
CA ASN A 260 -26.17 -23.82 -32.60
C ASN A 260 -26.17 -22.36 -32.03
N PRO A 261 -27.32 -21.67 -31.88
CA PRO A 261 -27.38 -20.34 -31.25
C PRO A 261 -26.87 -20.33 -29.78
N CYS A 262 -26.75 -21.49 -29.13
CA CYS A 262 -26.15 -21.59 -27.80
C CYS A 262 -24.65 -21.26 -27.78
N LYS A 263 -23.94 -21.29 -28.92
CA LYS A 263 -22.53 -20.86 -29.00
C LYS A 263 -22.36 -19.43 -28.48
N VAL A 264 -23.26 -18.52 -28.86
CA VAL A 264 -23.24 -17.11 -28.41
C VAL A 264 -23.46 -17.02 -26.90
N HIS A 265 -24.41 -17.79 -26.36
CA HIS A 265 -24.66 -17.86 -24.92
C HIS A 265 -23.47 -18.43 -24.13
N LEU A 266 -22.81 -19.47 -24.63
CA LEU A 266 -21.61 -20.05 -24.01
C LEU A 266 -20.43 -19.06 -24.01
N ILE A 267 -20.24 -18.29 -25.09
CA ILE A 267 -19.24 -17.23 -25.15
C ILE A 267 -19.54 -16.13 -24.12
N ARG A 268 -20.80 -15.71 -24.01
CA ARG A 268 -21.24 -14.72 -23.02
C ARG A 268 -20.99 -15.21 -21.59
N LEU A 269 -21.42 -16.43 -21.26
CA LEU A 269 -21.23 -17.04 -19.93
C LEU A 269 -19.74 -17.20 -19.59
N LYS A 270 -18.91 -17.63 -20.55
CA LYS A 270 -17.45 -17.69 -20.35
C LYS A 270 -16.88 -16.32 -20.01
N LYS A 271 -17.33 -15.26 -20.69
CA LYS A 271 -16.89 -13.88 -20.43
C LYS A 271 -17.36 -13.39 -19.05
N GLU A 272 -18.58 -13.73 -18.65
CA GLU A 272 -19.14 -13.40 -17.33
C GLU A 272 -18.39 -14.14 -16.20
N LEU A 273 -18.11 -15.44 -16.36
CA LEU A 273 -17.25 -16.21 -15.45
C LEU A 273 -15.83 -15.61 -15.34
N GLY A 274 -15.23 -15.23 -16.47
CA GLY A 274 -13.91 -14.60 -16.50
C GLY A 274 -13.88 -13.23 -15.80
N ARG A 275 -14.97 -12.46 -15.88
CA ARG A 275 -15.13 -11.21 -15.11
C ARG A 275 -15.35 -11.49 -13.61
N ALA A 276 -16.10 -12.55 -13.30
CA ALA A 276 -16.39 -12.94 -11.92
C ALA A 276 -15.13 -13.34 -11.14
N MET A 277 -14.09 -13.88 -11.78
CA MET A 277 -12.81 -14.18 -11.13
C MET A 277 -12.21 -13.00 -10.34
N PHE A 278 -12.47 -11.77 -10.78
CA PHE A 278 -11.98 -10.53 -10.16
C PHE A 278 -13.08 -9.75 -9.42
N ALA A 279 -14.23 -10.38 -9.19
CA ALA A 279 -15.38 -9.81 -8.49
C ALA A 279 -15.49 -10.37 -7.07
N ALA A 280 -16.36 -9.78 -6.25
CA ALA A 280 -16.51 -10.19 -4.86
C ALA A 280 -16.91 -11.67 -4.68
N ILE A 281 -16.59 -12.29 -3.53
CA ILE A 281 -16.92 -13.71 -3.24
C ILE A 281 -18.38 -14.04 -3.54
N LYS A 282 -19.31 -13.17 -3.12
CA LYS A 282 -20.74 -13.33 -3.39
C LYS A 282 -21.03 -13.41 -4.89
N LYS A 283 -20.44 -12.51 -5.68
CA LYS A 283 -20.60 -12.48 -7.14
C LYS A 283 -19.95 -13.68 -7.82
N LYS A 284 -18.83 -14.21 -7.30
CA LYS A 284 -18.24 -15.48 -7.77
C LYS A 284 -19.22 -16.63 -7.59
N HIS A 285 -19.82 -16.73 -6.40
CA HIS A 285 -20.81 -17.74 -6.07
C HIS A 285 -22.07 -17.63 -6.94
N ASP A 286 -22.66 -16.44 -7.04
CA ASP A 286 -23.89 -16.20 -7.81
C ASP A 286 -23.72 -16.57 -9.28
N ILE A 287 -22.62 -16.16 -9.92
CA ILE A 287 -22.31 -16.50 -11.33
C ILE A 287 -22.10 -18.01 -11.50
N LEU A 288 -21.45 -18.69 -10.53
CA LEU A 288 -21.26 -20.14 -10.60
C LEU A 288 -22.61 -20.87 -10.54
N VAL A 289 -23.50 -20.46 -9.62
CA VAL A 289 -24.86 -21.02 -9.49
C VAL A 289 -25.68 -20.78 -10.75
N GLU A 290 -25.67 -19.56 -11.28
CA GLU A 290 -26.36 -19.21 -12.54
C GLU A 290 -25.82 -20.05 -13.71
N SER A 291 -24.51 -20.24 -13.79
CA SER A 291 -23.88 -21.08 -14.83
C SER A 291 -24.24 -22.57 -14.71
N ASN A 292 -24.60 -23.04 -13.52
CA ASN A 292 -25.08 -24.40 -13.29
C ASN A 292 -26.54 -24.54 -13.74
N TYR A 293 -27.37 -23.54 -13.47
CA TYR A 293 -28.76 -23.49 -13.94
C TYR A 293 -28.83 -23.49 -15.48
N VAL A 294 -27.98 -22.70 -16.15
CA VAL A 294 -27.92 -22.70 -17.62
C VAL A 294 -27.41 -24.04 -18.18
N ARG A 295 -26.47 -24.71 -17.50
CA ARG A 295 -26.05 -26.09 -17.87
C ARG A 295 -27.20 -27.08 -17.76
N SER A 296 -28.02 -26.98 -16.71
CA SER A 296 -29.20 -27.81 -16.52
C SER A 296 -30.22 -27.60 -17.66
N CYS A 297 -30.44 -26.35 -18.07
CA CYS A 297 -31.28 -26.01 -19.21
C CYS A 297 -30.72 -26.54 -20.55
N LEU A 298 -29.41 -26.41 -20.79
CA LEU A 298 -28.73 -26.96 -21.98
C LEU A 298 -28.77 -28.49 -22.05
N ASN A 299 -28.63 -29.16 -20.90
CA ASN A 299 -28.71 -30.62 -20.79
C ASN A 299 -30.14 -31.13 -20.92
N ASN A 300 -31.14 -30.40 -20.39
CA ASN A 300 -32.55 -30.75 -20.55
C ASN A 300 -33.04 -30.53 -21.98
N ASN A 301 -32.58 -29.47 -22.67
CA ASN A 301 -32.84 -29.31 -24.11
C ASN A 301 -32.18 -30.43 -24.92
N ARG A 302 -30.92 -30.81 -24.63
CA ARG A 302 -30.31 -31.99 -25.28
C ARG A 302 -31.04 -33.30 -24.99
N LYS A 303 -31.63 -33.47 -23.80
CA LYS A 303 -32.48 -34.64 -23.48
C LYS A 303 -33.83 -34.59 -24.20
N LEU A 304 -34.47 -33.43 -24.31
CA LEU A 304 -35.72 -33.24 -25.06
C LEU A 304 -35.54 -33.53 -26.56
N TYR A 305 -34.42 -33.11 -27.15
CA TYR A 305 -34.06 -33.43 -28.54
C TYR A 305 -33.58 -34.88 -28.74
N LYS A 306 -33.15 -35.59 -27.68
CA LYS A 306 -32.81 -37.03 -27.74
C LYS A 306 -33.99 -37.94 -27.40
N GLY A 307 -34.98 -37.46 -26.66
CA GLY A 307 -36.21 -38.20 -26.29
C GLY A 307 -37.32 -38.13 -27.34
N THR A 308 -37.20 -37.26 -28.34
CA THR A 308 -38.15 -37.15 -29.47
C THR A 308 -37.82 -38.03 -30.67
N TYR A 309 -36.72 -38.80 -30.62
CA TYR A 309 -36.36 -39.80 -31.64
C TYR A 309 -36.35 -41.25 -31.11
N ALA A 310 -37.00 -41.50 -29.97
CA ALA A 310 -37.20 -42.85 -29.42
C ALA A 310 -38.71 -43.16 -29.31
N LEU A 311 -39.43 -42.99 -30.42
CA LEU A 311 -40.69 -43.67 -30.71
C LEU A 311 -40.65 -44.05 -32.19
N ASN A 312 -40.07 -45.22 -32.44
CA ASN A 312 -40.40 -46.16 -33.53
C ASN A 312 -39.92 -47.54 -33.08
#